data_AF-A0A5C9AM91-F1
#
_entry.id   AF-A0A5C9AM91-F1
#
_cell.length_a   1.000
_cell.length_b   1.000
_cell.length_c   1.000
_cell.angle_alpha   90.00
_cell.angle_beta   90.00
_cell.angle_gamma   90.00
#
_symmetry.space_group_name_H-M   'P 1'
#
loop_
_entity.id
_entity.type
_entity.pdbx_description
1 polymer ?
#
loop_
_entity_poly.entity_id
_entity_poly.type
_entity_poly.pdbx_seq_one_letter_code
_entity_poly.pdbx_strand_id
1 'polypeptide(L)'
;QFVHMKQQLPLSTRILLGLSDTLQRTGPTLLATVFIVAVGFWLWLKRGNNRHRFHAMLLRVALIGPLICAINSARYLRTLSILQSSGVPLLDGMNLSTESLNNLEIRQRLANAAENVRQGNSIHLSLEQTAIFPPMMLYMVASGEKSGQLGTLMVRAADNQETLQQNRIALTLSIFEPALIITMALIVLFIVVSVLQPLLQLNSMIN
;
A
#
# COMPACT_ATOMS: atom_id res chain seq x y z
N GLN A 1 -54.68 19.21 -10.61
CA GLN A 1 -55.23 18.89 -9.28
C GLN A 1 -54.30 17.96 -8.47
N PHE A 2 -52.97 18.17 -8.55
CA PHE A 2 -51.94 17.36 -7.86
C PHE A 2 -51.09 18.20 -6.89
N VAL A 3 -51.74 19.14 -6.18
CA VAL A 3 -51.11 20.03 -5.18
C VAL A 3 -51.67 19.76 -3.77
N HIS A 4 -52.43 18.66 -3.57
CA HIS A 4 -53.19 18.42 -2.33
C HIS A 4 -52.76 17.22 -1.49
N MET A 5 -51.64 16.56 -1.80
CA MET A 5 -51.04 15.60 -0.87
C MET A 5 -49.69 16.12 -0.39
N LYS A 6 -49.70 16.83 0.75
CA LYS A 6 -48.54 17.11 1.60
C LYS A 6 -47.98 15.81 2.22
N GLN A 7 -47.76 14.76 1.44
CA GLN A 7 -46.91 13.67 1.91
C GLN A 7 -45.47 14.11 1.74
N GLN A 8 -44.79 14.24 2.88
CA GLN A 8 -43.35 14.52 2.92
C GLN A 8 -42.66 13.49 2.02
N LEU A 9 -41.88 13.95 1.04
CA LEU A 9 -41.05 13.08 0.20
C LEU A 9 -40.43 11.98 1.10
N PRO A 10 -40.57 10.70 0.75
CA PRO A 10 -39.98 9.61 1.51
C PRO A 10 -38.52 9.93 1.82
N LEU A 11 -38.08 9.64 3.05
CA LEU A 11 -36.72 9.97 3.51
C LEU A 11 -35.65 9.52 2.49
N SER A 12 -35.84 8.36 1.88
CA SER A 12 -35.00 7.82 0.81
C SER A 12 -34.88 8.76 -0.40
N THR A 13 -35.99 9.28 -0.92
CA THR A 13 -36.01 10.19 -2.08
C THR A 13 -35.40 11.55 -1.75
N ARG A 14 -35.60 12.06 -0.52
CA ARG A 14 -35.00 13.33 -0.08
C ARG A 14 -33.48 13.21 0.12
N ILE A 15 -32.99 12.07 0.62
CA ILE A 15 -31.56 11.76 0.68
C ILE A 15 -30.97 11.65 -0.73
N LEU A 16 -31.66 10.98 -1.66
CA LEU A 16 -31.20 10.78 -3.04
C LEU A 16 -31.12 12.10 -3.82
N LEU A 17 -32.15 12.96 -3.72
CA LEU A 17 -32.15 14.29 -4.32
C LEU A 17 -31.11 15.21 -3.68
N GLY A 18 -30.92 15.15 -2.35
CA GLY A 18 -29.87 15.89 -1.65
C GLY A 18 -28.47 15.47 -2.10
N LEU A 19 -28.21 14.17 -2.25
CA LEU A 19 -26.94 13.66 -2.77
C LEU A 19 -26.72 14.07 -4.24
N SER A 20 -27.76 14.04 -5.07
CA SER A 20 -27.69 14.43 -6.49
C SER A 20 -27.35 15.92 -6.65
N ASP A 21 -28.01 16.80 -5.90
CA ASP A 21 -27.80 18.25 -5.97
C ASP A 21 -26.41 18.62 -5.41
N THR A 22 -25.96 17.90 -4.37
CA THR A 22 -24.60 18.03 -3.84
C THR A 22 -23.55 17.53 -4.84
N LEU A 23 -23.81 16.44 -5.57
CA LEU A 23 -22.91 15.94 -6.61
C LEU A 23 -22.84 16.86 -7.82
N GLN A 24 -23.96 17.40 -8.31
CA GLN A 24 -23.97 18.28 -9.48
C GLN A 24 -23.37 19.65 -9.19
N ARG A 25 -23.62 20.21 -8.00
CA ARG A 25 -23.09 21.52 -7.61
C ARG A 25 -21.65 21.46 -7.10
N THR A 26 -21.31 20.43 -6.33
CA THR A 26 -19.98 20.31 -5.69
C THR A 26 -19.01 19.45 -6.50
N GLY A 27 -19.51 18.63 -7.44
CA GLY A 27 -18.69 17.75 -8.29
C GLY A 27 -17.65 18.50 -9.11
N PRO A 28 -17.99 19.57 -9.84
CA PRO A 28 -17.01 20.35 -10.60
C PRO A 28 -15.96 21.01 -9.69
N THR A 29 -16.37 21.53 -8.52
CA THR A 29 -15.44 22.12 -7.55
C THR A 29 -14.57 21.09 -6.86
N LEU A 30 -15.08 19.88 -6.59
CA LEU A 30 -14.30 18.75 -6.07
C LEU A 30 -13.27 18.28 -7.10
N LEU A 31 -13.67 18.14 -8.37
CA LEU A 31 -12.74 17.79 -9.44
C LEU A 31 -11.67 18.86 -9.63
N ALA A 32 -12.05 20.14 -9.62
CA ALA A 32 -11.09 21.25 -9.72
C ALA A 32 -10.13 21.29 -8.53
N THR A 33 -10.61 21.10 -7.30
CA THR A 33 -9.74 21.08 -6.10
C THR A 33 -8.83 19.86 -6.09
N VAL A 34 -9.32 18.66 -6.42
CA VAL A 34 -8.48 17.46 -6.58
C VAL A 34 -7.43 17.66 -7.67
N PHE A 35 -7.79 18.26 -8.81
CA PHE A 35 -6.86 18.54 -9.89
C PHE A 35 -5.78 19.56 -9.47
N ILE A 36 -6.15 20.66 -8.81
CA ILE A 36 -5.20 21.66 -8.30
C ILE A 36 -4.28 21.04 -7.25
N VAL A 37 -4.81 20.24 -6.32
CA VAL A 37 -4.02 19.53 -5.33
C VAL A 37 -3.08 18.52 -6.00
N ALA A 38 -3.55 17.75 -6.97
CA ALA A 38 -2.73 16.78 -7.69
C ALA A 38 -1.61 17.46 -8.49
N VAL A 39 -1.89 18.55 -9.21
CA VAL A 39 -0.89 19.32 -9.97
C VAL A 39 0.07 20.03 -9.02
N GLY A 40 -0.44 20.66 -7.96
CA GLY A 40 0.38 21.32 -6.94
C GLY A 40 1.30 20.33 -6.23
N PHE A 41 0.79 19.16 -5.89
CA PHE A 41 1.55 18.06 -5.31
C PHE A 41 2.59 17.50 -6.29
N TRP A 42 2.24 17.35 -7.57
CA TRP A 42 3.16 16.94 -8.63
C TRP A 42 4.30 17.95 -8.85
N LEU A 43 3.98 19.25 -8.89
CA LEU A 43 4.96 20.33 -8.97
C LEU A 43 5.83 20.40 -7.71
N TRP A 44 5.24 20.15 -6.55
CA TRP A 44 5.94 20.08 -5.27
C TRP A 44 6.92 18.91 -5.22
N LEU A 45 6.54 17.74 -5.76
CA LEU A 45 7.40 16.56 -5.91
C LEU A 45 8.55 16.77 -6.92
N LYS A 46 8.36 17.62 -7.93
CA LYS A 46 9.40 17.98 -8.91
C LYS A 46 10.54 18.80 -8.30
N ARG A 47 10.34 19.45 -7.15
CA ARG A 47 11.43 20.10 -6.40
C ARG A 47 12.26 19.01 -5.70
N GLY A 48 13.50 18.80 -6.13
CA GLY A 48 14.33 17.64 -5.74
C GLY A 48 14.42 17.35 -4.24
N ASN A 49 14.48 18.38 -3.39
CA ASN A 49 14.53 18.22 -1.93
C ASN A 49 13.22 17.67 -1.33
N ASN A 50 12.07 17.93 -1.95
CA ASN A 50 10.77 17.46 -1.47
C ASN A 50 10.54 15.99 -1.80
N ARG A 51 11.14 15.49 -2.89
CA ARG A 51 11.03 14.08 -3.27
C ARG A 51 11.61 13.16 -2.19
N HIS A 52 12.75 13.52 -1.61
CA HIS A 52 13.33 12.81 -0.45
C HIS A 52 12.37 12.82 0.75
N ARG A 53 11.85 13.99 1.13
CA ARG A 53 10.93 14.12 2.27
C ARG A 53 9.64 13.32 2.06
N PHE A 54 9.14 13.28 0.82
CA PHE A 54 7.98 12.47 0.47
C PHE A 54 8.27 10.97 0.59
N HIS A 55 9.39 10.49 0.06
CA HIS A 55 9.82 9.10 0.21
C HIS A 55 10.00 8.71 1.68
N ALA A 56 10.58 9.59 2.51
CA ALA A 56 10.70 9.37 3.95
C ALA A 56 9.34 9.38 4.67
N MET A 57 8.41 10.25 4.26
CA MET A 57 7.07 10.32 4.83
C MET A 57 6.24 9.07 4.51
N LEU A 58 6.34 8.55 3.28
CA LEU A 58 5.72 7.29 2.86
C LEU A 58 6.14 6.10 3.73
N LEU A 59 7.42 6.06 4.15
CA LEU A 59 7.93 5.00 5.02
C LEU A 59 7.35 5.07 6.44
N ARG A 60 6.82 6.22 6.88
CA ARG A 60 6.18 6.38 8.19
C ARG A 60 4.71 5.97 8.21
N VAL A 61 4.09 5.75 7.04
CA VAL A 61 2.68 5.34 6.95
C VAL A 61 2.57 3.87 7.32
N ALA A 62 1.80 3.55 8.37
CA ALA A 62 1.72 2.20 8.95
C ALA A 62 1.31 1.09 7.97
N LEU A 63 0.50 1.41 6.95
CA LEU A 63 0.06 0.45 5.93
C LEU A 63 1.03 0.34 4.74
N ILE A 64 1.63 1.46 4.32
CA ILE A 64 2.40 1.53 3.07
C ILE A 64 3.90 1.31 3.32
N GLY A 65 4.42 1.80 4.44
CA GLY A 65 5.83 1.71 4.81
C GLY A 65 6.36 0.27 4.81
N PRO A 66 5.71 -0.69 5.51
CA PRO A 66 6.15 -2.08 5.52
C PRO A 66 6.17 -2.72 4.12
N LEU A 67 5.21 -2.38 3.25
CA LEU A 67 5.16 -2.88 1.87
C LEU A 67 6.33 -2.34 1.03
N ILE A 68 6.59 -1.04 1.12
CA ILE A 68 7.73 -0.42 0.42
C ILE A 68 9.05 -1.02 0.92
N CYS A 69 9.22 -1.17 2.23
CA CYS A 69 10.40 -1.78 2.82
C CYS A 69 10.59 -3.22 2.30
N ALA A 70 9.55 -4.04 2.36
CA ALA A 70 9.60 -5.44 1.93
C ALA A 70 9.97 -5.61 0.44
N ILE A 71 9.42 -4.77 -0.45
CA ILE A 71 9.73 -4.83 -1.88
C ILE A 71 11.17 -4.40 -2.16
N ASN A 72 11.61 -3.29 -1.54
CA ASN A 72 12.95 -2.77 -1.79
C ASN A 72 14.04 -3.63 -1.13
N SER A 73 13.79 -4.18 0.07
CA SER A 73 14.72 -5.08 0.75
C SER A 73 14.92 -6.39 -0.01
N ALA A 74 13.84 -6.96 -0.56
CA ALA A 74 13.90 -8.16 -1.39
C ALA A 74 14.69 -7.91 -2.68
N ARG A 75 14.40 -6.79 -3.38
CA ARG A 75 15.13 -6.39 -4.59
C ARG A 75 16.62 -6.20 -4.31
N TYR A 76 16.96 -5.47 -3.23
CA TYR A 76 18.33 -5.23 -2.82
C TYR A 76 19.09 -6.53 -2.55
N LEU A 77 18.55 -7.43 -1.71
CA LEU A 77 19.20 -8.71 -1.40
C LEU A 77 19.33 -9.61 -2.63
N ARG A 78 18.31 -9.63 -3.50
CA ARG A 78 18.36 -10.40 -4.73
C ARG A 78 19.49 -9.92 -5.63
N THR A 79 19.57 -8.61 -5.91
CA THR A 79 20.65 -8.04 -6.72
C THR A 79 22.01 -8.28 -6.07
N LEU A 80 22.13 -8.05 -4.76
CA LEU A 80 23.38 -8.30 -4.02
C LEU A 80 23.81 -9.78 -4.11
N SER A 81 22.87 -10.71 -3.97
CA SER A 81 23.16 -12.15 -4.05
C SER A 81 23.63 -12.58 -5.44
N ILE A 82 23.05 -12.00 -6.51
CA ILE A 82 23.48 -12.25 -7.89
C ILE A 82 24.91 -11.74 -8.08
N LEU A 83 25.20 -10.50 -7.69
CA LEU A 83 26.53 -9.91 -7.80
C LEU A 83 27.57 -10.71 -7.01
N GLN A 84 27.23 -11.14 -5.80
CA GLN A 84 28.11 -11.97 -4.98
C GLN A 84 28.37 -13.34 -5.62
N SER A 85 27.34 -13.94 -6.23
CA SER A 85 27.49 -15.22 -6.96
C SER A 85 28.34 -15.08 -8.23
N SER A 86 28.36 -13.87 -8.82
CA SER A 86 29.24 -13.51 -9.93
C SER A 86 30.66 -13.11 -9.49
N GLY A 87 30.98 -13.21 -8.20
CA GLY A 87 32.31 -12.90 -7.66
C GLY A 87 32.62 -11.41 -7.52
N VAL A 88 31.61 -10.52 -7.63
CA VAL A 88 31.78 -9.09 -7.36
C VAL A 88 32.12 -8.90 -5.87
N PRO A 89 33.12 -8.06 -5.51
CA PRO A 89 33.42 -7.77 -4.12
C PRO A 89 32.18 -7.25 -3.37
N LEU A 90 31.98 -7.73 -2.13
CA LEU A 90 30.75 -7.46 -1.38
C LEU A 90 30.43 -5.96 -1.26
N LEU A 91 31.43 -5.13 -0.94
CA LEU A 91 31.23 -3.68 -0.79
C LEU A 91 30.79 -3.02 -2.11
N ASP A 92 31.35 -3.45 -3.24
CA ASP A 92 30.94 -2.96 -4.56
C ASP A 92 29.53 -3.45 -4.89
N GLY A 93 29.24 -4.72 -4.57
CA GLY A 93 27.92 -5.30 -4.68
C GLY A 93 26.87 -4.54 -3.87
N MET A 94 27.18 -4.13 -2.64
CA MET A 94 26.29 -3.33 -1.79
C MET A 94 26.00 -1.97 -2.43
N ASN A 95 27.01 -1.29 -2.96
CA ASN A 95 26.81 0.00 -3.63
C ASN A 95 25.97 -0.15 -4.92
N LEU A 96 26.33 -1.09 -5.79
CA LEU A 96 25.62 -1.35 -7.05
C LEU A 96 24.16 -1.78 -6.83
N SER A 97 23.91 -2.59 -5.81
CA SER A 97 22.54 -3.03 -5.49
C SER A 97 21.64 -1.88 -5.02
N THR A 98 22.18 -0.79 -4.45
CA THR A 98 21.38 0.42 -4.17
C THR A 98 20.88 1.13 -5.42
N GLU A 99 21.57 1.03 -6.56
CA GLU A 99 21.16 1.69 -7.80
C GLU A 99 19.89 1.08 -8.40
N SER A 100 19.61 -0.19 -8.07
CA SER A 100 18.39 -0.89 -8.48
C SER A 100 17.11 -0.41 -7.77
N LEU A 101 17.24 0.46 -6.77
CA LEU A 101 16.13 0.88 -5.91
C LEU A 101 15.55 2.22 -6.35
N ASN A 102 14.22 2.33 -6.31
CA ASN A 102 13.52 3.56 -6.71
C ASN A 102 13.36 4.56 -5.57
N ASN A 103 13.40 4.11 -4.31
CA ASN A 103 13.19 4.95 -3.14
C ASN A 103 14.51 5.59 -2.69
N LEU A 104 14.62 6.91 -2.85
CA LEU A 104 15.85 7.65 -2.55
C LEU A 104 16.24 7.62 -1.06
N GLU A 105 15.27 7.58 -0.15
CA GLU A 105 15.54 7.47 1.30
C GLU A 105 16.15 6.12 1.63
N ILE A 106 15.60 5.03 1.07
CA ILE A 106 16.13 3.68 1.23
C ILE A 106 17.55 3.59 0.68
N ARG A 107 17.81 4.17 -0.51
CA ARG A 107 19.15 4.21 -1.10
C ARG A 107 20.16 4.86 -0.17
N GLN A 108 19.82 6.01 0.42
CA GLN A 108 20.72 6.70 1.35
C GLN A 108 21.03 5.85 2.59
N ARG A 109 20.01 5.22 3.18
CA ARG A 109 20.18 4.37 4.37
C ARG A 109 21.05 3.14 4.08
N LEU A 110 20.90 2.55 2.90
CA LEU A 110 21.72 1.41 2.47
C LEU A 110 23.15 1.81 2.08
N ALA A 111 23.34 2.99 1.48
CA ALA A 111 24.67 3.53 1.22
C ALA A 111 25.43 3.78 2.54
N ASN A 112 24.76 4.32 3.56
CA ASN A 112 25.34 4.44 4.90
C ASN A 112 25.67 3.07 5.52
N ALA A 113 24.84 2.05 5.29
CA ALA A 113 25.13 0.70 5.75
C ALA A 113 26.36 0.09 5.05
N ALA A 114 26.55 0.35 3.74
CA ALA A 114 27.76 -0.06 3.03
C ALA A 114 29.01 0.62 3.60
N GLU A 115 28.90 1.89 4.01
CA GLU A 115 29.99 2.60 4.67
C GLU A 115 30.30 2.04 6.07
N ASN A 116 29.28 1.67 6.84
CA ASN A 116 29.48 0.99 8.13
C ASN A 116 30.21 -0.35 7.96
N VAL A 117 29.88 -1.12 6.92
CA VAL A 117 30.59 -2.37 6.60
C VAL A 117 32.03 -2.11 6.14
N ARG A 118 32.27 -1.02 5.38
CA ARG A 118 33.63 -0.60 4.98
C ARG A 118 34.51 -0.32 6.20
N GLN A 119 33.93 0.20 7.26
CA GLN A 119 34.60 0.44 8.55
C GLN A 119 34.83 -0.85 9.38
N GLY A 120 34.41 -2.02 8.88
CA GLY A 120 34.62 -3.32 9.52
C GLY A 120 33.47 -3.79 10.41
N ASN A 121 32.33 -3.09 10.41
CA ASN A 121 31.15 -3.58 11.14
C ASN A 121 30.52 -4.78 10.45
N SER A 122 29.84 -5.62 11.24
CA SER A 122 29.06 -6.73 10.70
C SER A 122 27.99 -6.25 9.72
N ILE A 123 27.79 -7.04 8.66
CA ILE A 123 26.80 -6.79 7.61
C ILE A 123 25.41 -6.85 8.21
N HIS A 124 25.11 -7.87 9.01
CA HIS A 124 23.83 -7.99 9.71
C HIS A 124 23.51 -6.73 10.51
N LEU A 125 24.43 -6.28 11.36
CA LEU A 125 24.23 -5.10 12.21
C LEU A 125 24.06 -3.83 11.37
N SER A 126 24.85 -3.69 10.31
CA SER A 126 24.78 -2.53 9.41
C SER A 126 23.44 -2.46 8.68
N LEU A 127 22.88 -3.61 8.25
CA LEU A 127 21.56 -3.67 7.63
C LEU A 127 20.42 -3.52 8.65
N GLU A 128 20.57 -4.03 9.87
CA GLU A 128 19.59 -3.89 10.96
C GLU A 128 19.34 -2.41 11.31
N GLN A 129 20.41 -1.61 11.41
CA GLN A 129 20.32 -0.16 11.67
C GLN A 129 19.53 0.60 10.59
N THR A 130 19.41 0.04 9.39
CA THR A 130 18.60 0.64 8.32
C THR A 130 17.10 0.45 8.52
N ALA A 131 16.63 -0.36 9.48
CA ALA A 131 15.20 -0.61 9.77
C ALA A 131 14.31 -0.80 8.52
N ILE A 132 14.86 -1.36 7.43
CA ILE A 132 14.15 -1.63 6.16
C ILE A 132 13.96 -3.14 5.98
N PHE A 133 14.82 -3.96 6.59
CA PHE A 133 14.77 -5.41 6.46
C PHE A 133 13.83 -6.03 7.48
N PRO A 134 12.90 -6.90 7.04
CA PRO A 134 12.13 -7.76 7.95
C PRO A 134 13.05 -8.65 8.80
N PRO A 135 12.63 -9.04 10.02
CA PRO A 135 13.46 -9.82 10.93
C PRO A 135 14.00 -11.11 10.30
N MET A 136 13.16 -11.83 9.55
CA MET A 136 13.55 -13.07 8.88
C MET A 136 14.72 -12.86 7.90
N MET A 137 14.73 -11.76 7.14
CA MET A 137 15.84 -11.45 6.24
C MET A 137 17.13 -11.20 7.01
N LEU A 138 17.06 -10.43 8.10
CA LEU A 138 18.21 -10.15 8.96
C LEU A 138 18.79 -11.45 9.55
N TYR A 139 17.94 -12.36 10.03
CA TYR A 139 18.41 -13.67 10.53
C TYR A 139 19.17 -14.47 9.47
N MET A 140 18.69 -14.47 8.22
CA MET A 140 19.35 -15.20 7.14
C MET A 140 20.67 -14.55 6.72
N VAL A 141 20.74 -13.21 6.73
CA VAL A 141 22.00 -12.48 6.53
C VAL A 141 22.99 -12.79 7.66
N ALA A 142 22.57 -12.75 8.92
CA ALA A 142 23.42 -13.07 10.07
C ALA A 142 23.97 -14.50 10.00
N SER A 143 23.12 -15.45 9.62
CA SER A 143 23.52 -16.84 9.44
C SER A 143 24.50 -17.00 8.26
N GLY A 144 24.25 -16.30 7.14
CA GLY A 144 25.14 -16.24 5.99
C GLY A 144 26.50 -15.63 6.29
N GLU A 145 26.52 -14.55 7.07
CA GLU A 145 27.74 -13.89 7.50
C GLU A 145 28.61 -14.82 8.38
N LYS A 146 28.00 -15.50 9.36
CA LYS A 146 28.72 -16.43 10.25
C LYS A 146 29.22 -17.68 9.54
N SER A 147 28.48 -18.19 8.57
CA SER A 147 28.82 -19.41 7.83
C SER A 147 29.65 -19.16 6.57
N GLY A 148 29.89 -17.90 6.20
CA GLY A 148 30.53 -17.53 4.93
C GLY A 148 29.66 -17.78 3.69
N GLN A 149 28.36 -18.08 3.87
CA GLN A 149 27.42 -18.44 2.80
C GLN A 149 26.40 -17.32 2.51
N LEU A 150 26.86 -16.06 2.48
CA LEU A 150 25.99 -14.89 2.26
C LEU A 150 25.17 -15.01 0.97
N GLY A 151 25.78 -15.39 -0.15
CA GLY A 151 25.08 -15.47 -1.43
C GLY A 151 23.85 -16.39 -1.40
N THR A 152 24.01 -17.63 -0.93
CA THR A 152 22.94 -18.64 -0.92
C THR A 152 21.85 -18.32 0.10
N LEU A 153 22.21 -17.84 1.29
CA LEU A 153 21.24 -17.49 2.33
C LEU A 153 20.51 -16.17 2.06
N MET A 154 21.14 -15.22 1.36
CA MET A 154 20.45 -14.01 0.87
C MET A 154 19.41 -14.32 -0.22
N VAL A 155 19.68 -15.28 -1.12
CA VAL A 155 18.68 -15.75 -2.11
C VAL A 155 17.47 -16.32 -1.38
N ARG A 156 17.69 -17.25 -0.43
CA ARG A 156 16.58 -17.84 0.33
C ARG A 156 15.82 -16.81 1.16
N ALA A 157 16.48 -15.76 1.64
CA ALA A 157 15.83 -14.64 2.33
C ALA A 157 14.90 -13.85 1.41
N ALA A 158 15.34 -13.61 0.18
CA ALA A 158 14.52 -12.94 -0.84
C ALA A 158 13.31 -13.81 -1.24
N ASP A 159 13.54 -15.09 -1.54
CA ASP A 159 12.50 -16.03 -1.99
C ASP A 159 11.41 -16.24 -0.92
N ASN A 160 11.81 -16.34 0.36
CA ASN A 160 10.87 -16.49 1.47
C ASN A 160 9.99 -15.24 1.62
N GLN A 161 10.58 -14.04 1.52
CA GLN A 161 9.78 -12.81 1.56
C GLN A 161 8.80 -12.69 0.40
N GLU A 162 9.21 -13.11 -0.80
CA GLU A 162 8.35 -13.09 -1.98
C GLU A 162 7.15 -14.02 -1.79
N THR A 163 7.39 -15.22 -1.23
CA THR A 163 6.36 -16.19 -0.87
C THR A 163 5.40 -15.62 0.20
N LEU A 164 5.93 -14.97 1.24
CA LEU A 164 5.10 -14.31 2.26
C LEU A 164 4.24 -13.18 1.68
N GLN A 165 4.74 -12.42 0.71
CA GLN A 165 3.97 -11.40 0.00
C GLN A 165 2.84 -12.02 -0.84
N GLN A 166 3.13 -13.07 -1.61
CA GLN A 166 2.13 -13.77 -2.40
C GLN A 166 1.01 -14.34 -1.52
N ASN A 167 1.35 -14.95 -0.39
CA ASN A 167 0.38 -15.46 0.58
C ASN A 167 -0.50 -14.36 1.16
N ARG A 168 0.07 -13.19 1.49
CA ARG A 168 -0.71 -12.03 1.97
C ARG A 168 -1.68 -11.51 0.93
N ILE A 169 -1.26 -11.44 -0.34
CA ILE A 169 -2.12 -11.04 -1.45
C ILE A 169 -3.27 -12.03 -1.61
N ALA A 170 -2.97 -13.34 -1.62
CA ALA A 170 -3.98 -14.40 -1.74
C ALA A 170 -5.01 -14.36 -0.60
N LEU A 171 -4.56 -14.22 0.65
CA LEU A 171 -5.46 -14.10 1.81
C LEU A 171 -6.33 -12.85 1.73
N THR A 172 -5.75 -11.73 1.29
CA THR A 172 -6.51 -10.49 1.12
C THR A 172 -7.62 -10.69 0.10
N LEU A 173 -7.32 -11.24 -1.09
CA LEU A 173 -8.34 -11.54 -2.10
C LEU A 173 -9.40 -12.54 -1.59
N SER A 174 -9.00 -13.55 -0.81
CA SER A 174 -9.94 -14.54 -0.28
C SER A 174 -10.98 -13.94 0.66
N ILE A 175 -10.66 -12.86 1.40
CA ILE A 175 -11.62 -12.16 2.27
C ILE A 175 -12.55 -11.23 1.47
N PHE A 176 -12.11 -10.74 0.31
CA PHE A 176 -12.93 -9.89 -0.55
C PHE A 176 -14.16 -10.60 -1.10
N GLU A 177 -14.06 -11.89 -1.43
CA GLU A 177 -15.16 -12.67 -2.00
C GLU A 177 -16.37 -12.78 -1.05
N PRO A 178 -16.22 -13.22 0.22
CA PRO A 178 -17.30 -13.18 1.21
C PRO A 178 -17.88 -11.78 1.43
N ALA A 179 -17.02 -10.75 1.46
CA ALA A 179 -17.46 -9.37 1.69
C ALA A 179 -18.37 -8.86 0.55
N LEU A 180 -18.07 -9.22 -0.70
CA LEU A 180 -18.92 -8.89 -1.85
C LEU A 180 -20.29 -9.55 -1.76
N ILE A 181 -20.36 -10.83 -1.37
CA ILE A 181 -21.62 -11.57 -1.20
C ILE A 181 -22.49 -10.92 -0.10
N ILE A 182 -21.90 -10.61 1.05
CA ILE A 182 -22.60 -9.94 2.15
C ILE A 182 -23.13 -8.57 1.71
N THR A 183 -22.31 -7.80 1.00
CA THR A 183 -22.71 -6.47 0.50
C THR A 183 -23.86 -6.58 -0.50
N MET A 184 -23.81 -7.53 -1.44
CA MET A 184 -24.89 -7.80 -2.38
C MET A 184 -26.18 -8.21 -1.67
N ALA A 185 -26.10 -9.10 -0.68
CA ALA A 185 -27.26 -9.52 0.11
C ALA A 185 -27.92 -8.33 0.83
N LEU A 186 -27.12 -7.41 1.38
CA LEU A 186 -27.61 -6.22 2.06
C LEU A 186 -28.29 -5.25 1.09
N ILE A 187 -27.72 -5.04 -0.10
CA ILE A 187 -28.32 -4.22 -1.17
C ILE A 187 -29.66 -4.81 -1.61
N VAL A 188 -29.72 -6.11 -1.86
CA VAL A 188 -30.96 -6.80 -2.28
C VAL A 188 -32.03 -6.69 -1.19
N LEU A 189 -31.66 -6.94 0.07
CA LEU A 189 -32.59 -6.80 1.20
C LEU A 189 -33.14 -5.37 1.31
N PHE A 190 -32.28 -4.37 1.16
CA PHE A 190 -32.67 -2.96 1.19
C PHE A 190 -33.67 -2.63 0.09
N ILE A 191 -33.45 -3.12 -1.13
CA ILE A 191 -34.38 -2.94 -2.27
C ILE A 191 -35.72 -3.61 -1.97
N VAL A 192 -35.71 -4.87 -1.51
CA VAL A 192 -36.92 -5.64 -1.21
C VAL A 192 -37.78 -4.94 -0.16
N VAL A 193 -37.19 -4.48 0.95
CA VAL A 193 -37.91 -3.75 2.00
C VAL A 193 -38.47 -2.43 1.48
N SER A 194 -37.68 -1.70 0.68
CA SER A 194 -38.10 -0.42 0.08
C SER A 194 -39.31 -0.57 -0.85
N VAL A 195 -39.42 -1.70 -1.55
CA VAL A 195 -40.56 -2.01 -2.43
C VAL A 195 -41.75 -2.59 -1.67
N LEU A 196 -41.53 -3.40 -0.63
CA LEU A 196 -42.59 -4.01 0.17
C LEU A 196 -43.36 -3.01 1.04
N GLN A 197 -42.68 -2.01 1.61
CA GLN A 197 -43.32 -1.02 2.48
C GLN A 197 -44.53 -0.31 1.83
N PRO A 198 -44.41 0.27 0.62
CA PRO A 198 -45.53 0.88 -0.09
C PRO A 198 -46.68 -0.10 -0.36
N LEU A 199 -46.36 -1.35 -0.75
CA LEU A 199 -47.37 -2.37 -1.04
C LEU A 199 -48.20 -2.73 0.20
N LEU A 200 -47.55 -2.88 1.36
CA LEU A 200 -48.23 -3.13 2.62
C LEU A 200 -49.11 -1.95 3.05
N GLN A 201 -48.64 -0.72 2.85
CA GLN A 201 -49.42 0.49 3.13
C GLN A 201 -50.68 0.56 2.25
N LEU A 202 -50.58 0.23 0.96
CA LEU A 202 -51.73 0.19 0.06
C LEU A 202 -52.76 -0.86 0.47
N ASN A 203 -52.33 -2.06 0.88
CA ASN A 203 -53.24 -3.11 1.35
C ASN A 203 -54.01 -2.68 2.61
N SER A 204 -53.34 -1.99 3.54
CA SER A 204 -54.00 -1.45 4.76
C SER A 204 -54.95 -0.28 4.51
N MET A 205 -54.96 0.31 3.31
CA MET A 205 -55.94 1.35 2.95
C MET A 205 -57.15 0.78 2.21
N ILE A 206 -57.08 -0.48 1.74
CA ILE A 206 -58.15 -1.15 1.00
C ILE A 206 -59.02 -2.00 1.93
N ASN A 207 -58.46 -2.55 3.02
CA ASN A 207 -59.18 -3.16 4.13
C ASN A 207 -59.49 -2.13 5.22
#